data_AF-A0A2M7H0H9-F1
#
_entry.id   AF-A0A2M7H0H9-F1
#
_cell.length_a   1.000
_cell.length_b   1.000
_cell.length_c   1.000
_cell.angle_alpha   90.00
_cell.angle_beta   90.00
_cell.angle_gamma   90.00
#
_symmetry.space_group_name_H-M   'P 1'
#
loop_
_entity.id
_entity.type
_entity.pdbx_description
1 polymer ?
#
loop_
_entity_poly.entity_id
_entity_poly.type
_entity_poly.pdbx_seq_one_letter_code
_entity_poly.pdbx_strand_id
1 'polypeptide(L)'
;MAKIKLYKMNPIQYEDHIELWEKELKDWVPEKIFDAHVHLGPVEAVGEISPERLKLPLTTFTNLRLEELTAWYEKLYRTKRVEGLIAFPFPLQEVNLETANRYIISIMQKKPEIKGFILSNPKNTRTTVKQFQEALKDGVRFYGVKPYFDLLGKSNYETIMPEFIPRDLLEFMDTEGLILMLHTSGIGMGERANQEFVISIADDFPQIKIVLAHFGRYLKLQHFSDFLESRVLDYPSIFLEMSSVTQSEIYKMALGRRRLWPRILFGSDIPFGLITGVEFYQGETPTFITREHYPWSSTEYSGRKDLTYNTYHVIKAIKDTLENLNLGEEDVEELKTDLFFRNAKSNLLGE
;
A
#
# COMPACT_ATOMS: atom_id res chain seq x y z
N MET A 1 10.46 -21.12 -29.15
CA MET A 1 10.35 -20.28 -27.93
C MET A 1 8.90 -20.35 -27.47
N ALA A 2 8.62 -21.12 -26.41
CA ALA A 2 7.28 -21.26 -25.87
C ALA A 2 6.93 -19.96 -25.13
N LYS A 3 5.93 -19.22 -25.61
CA LYS A 3 5.35 -18.10 -24.88
C LYS A 3 4.66 -18.66 -23.63
N ILE A 4 5.30 -18.55 -22.47
CA ILE A 4 4.65 -18.82 -21.19
C ILE A 4 3.57 -17.74 -21.02
N LYS A 5 2.30 -18.16 -20.92
CA LYS A 5 1.17 -17.27 -20.65
C LYS A 5 1.40 -16.64 -19.27
N LEU A 6 1.70 -15.36 -19.22
CA LEU A 6 1.55 -14.54 -18.01
C LEU A 6 0.15 -14.79 -17.43
N TYR A 7 0.05 -14.86 -16.10
CA TYR A 7 -1.24 -14.84 -15.40
C TYR A 7 -1.98 -13.58 -15.83
N LYS A 8 -2.89 -13.72 -16.79
CA LYS A 8 -3.90 -12.70 -17.04
C LYS A 8 -4.78 -12.69 -15.81
N MET A 9 -5.02 -11.51 -15.24
CA MET A 9 -6.15 -11.39 -14.33
C MET A 9 -7.36 -11.97 -15.05
N ASN A 10 -7.99 -12.96 -14.41
CA ASN A 10 -9.23 -13.53 -14.92
C ASN A 10 -10.27 -12.41 -15.10
N PRO A 11 -11.26 -12.57 -15.99
CA PRO A 11 -12.38 -11.63 -16.04
C PRO A 11 -12.91 -11.37 -14.63
N ILE A 12 -13.27 -10.12 -14.34
CA ILE A 12 -13.71 -9.67 -13.00
C ILE A 12 -14.87 -10.56 -12.54
N GLN A 13 -14.58 -11.44 -11.58
CA GLN A 13 -15.55 -12.30 -10.91
C GLN A 13 -15.72 -11.79 -9.48
N TYR A 14 -16.44 -10.68 -9.36
CA TYR A 14 -16.75 -10.13 -8.06
C TYR A 14 -17.80 -11.00 -7.35
N GLU A 15 -17.46 -11.47 -6.15
CA GLU A 15 -18.40 -12.07 -5.19
C GLU A 15 -18.15 -11.50 -3.78
N ASP A 16 -19.19 -11.04 -3.10
CA ASP A 16 -19.13 -10.73 -1.66
C ASP A 16 -19.36 -12.02 -0.86
N HIS A 17 -18.32 -12.85 -0.80
CA HIS A 17 -18.38 -14.26 -0.39
C HIS A 17 -19.05 -14.56 0.95
N ILE A 18 -19.01 -13.63 1.89
CA ILE A 18 -19.62 -13.74 3.22
C ILE A 18 -20.64 -12.63 3.49
N GLU A 19 -21.03 -11.89 2.45
CA GLU A 19 -21.95 -10.75 2.51
C GLU A 19 -21.48 -9.62 3.46
N LEU A 20 -20.17 -9.48 3.66
CA LEU A 20 -19.59 -8.52 4.61
C LEU A 20 -19.85 -7.08 4.16
N TRP A 21 -19.70 -6.81 2.85
CA TRP A 21 -20.00 -5.50 2.32
C TRP A 21 -21.48 -5.18 2.44
N GLU A 22 -22.34 -6.06 1.92
CA GLU A 22 -23.79 -5.79 1.88
C GLU A 22 -24.43 -5.73 3.26
N LYS A 23 -23.94 -6.49 4.26
CA LYS A 23 -24.55 -6.53 5.61
C LYS A 23 -23.96 -5.54 6.60
N GLU A 24 -22.68 -5.19 6.49
CA GLU A 24 -22.00 -4.43 7.55
C GLU A 24 -21.28 -3.17 7.05
N LEU A 25 -20.61 -3.22 5.90
CA LEU A 25 -19.70 -2.14 5.50
C LEU A 25 -20.37 -1.07 4.64
N LYS A 26 -21.34 -1.44 3.81
CA LYS A 26 -21.93 -0.56 2.80
C LYS A 26 -22.49 0.72 3.40
N ASP A 27 -23.24 0.65 4.49
CA ASP A 27 -23.83 1.85 5.10
C ASP A 27 -22.85 2.55 6.06
N TRP A 28 -21.87 1.81 6.57
CA TRP A 28 -20.88 2.34 7.50
C TRP A 28 -19.77 3.13 6.80
N VAL A 29 -19.23 2.65 5.67
CA VAL A 29 -18.14 3.33 4.94
C VAL A 29 -18.62 4.71 4.42
N PRO A 30 -17.81 5.78 4.57
CA PRO A 30 -18.22 7.11 4.17
C PRO A 30 -18.44 7.20 2.65
N GLU A 31 -19.26 8.16 2.24
CA GLU A 31 -19.63 8.39 0.84
C GLU A 31 -18.42 8.61 -0.09
N LYS A 32 -17.36 9.23 0.44
CA LYS A 32 -16.13 9.56 -0.29
C LYS A 32 -14.96 8.76 0.24
N ILE A 33 -14.15 8.24 -0.68
CA ILE A 33 -12.94 7.49 -0.40
C ILE A 33 -11.78 8.12 -1.19
N PHE A 34 -10.62 8.22 -0.54
CA PHE A 34 -9.34 8.44 -1.17
C PHE A 34 -8.49 7.19 -0.93
N ASP A 35 -8.05 6.54 -2.00
CA ASP A 35 -7.25 5.30 -1.90
C ASP A 35 -5.76 5.62 -1.97
N ALA A 36 -5.06 5.62 -0.83
CA ALA A 36 -3.66 6.03 -0.76
C ALA A 36 -2.65 4.96 -1.24
N HIS A 37 -3.10 3.77 -1.68
CA HIS A 37 -2.20 2.67 -2.03
C HIS A 37 -2.78 1.81 -3.16
N VAL A 38 -2.33 2.05 -4.40
CA VAL A 38 -2.74 1.25 -5.56
C VAL A 38 -1.57 0.92 -6.47
N HIS A 39 -1.50 -0.34 -6.89
CA HIS A 39 -0.57 -0.82 -7.90
C HIS A 39 -1.22 -0.89 -9.28
N LEU A 40 -0.65 -0.17 -10.24
CA LEU A 40 -1.14 -0.10 -11.61
C LEU A 40 -0.02 -0.35 -12.61
N GLY A 41 -0.31 -1.08 -13.67
CA GLY A 41 0.68 -1.38 -14.69
C GLY A 41 0.12 -2.27 -15.78
N PRO A 42 0.52 -2.05 -17.03
CA PRO A 42 0.10 -2.88 -18.13
C PRO A 42 0.97 -4.14 -18.21
N VAL A 43 0.43 -5.22 -18.79
CA VAL A 43 1.15 -6.50 -18.93
C VAL A 43 2.47 -6.35 -19.68
N GLU A 44 2.55 -5.46 -20.66
CA GLU A 44 3.77 -5.20 -21.43
C GLU A 44 4.89 -4.51 -20.63
N ALA A 45 4.61 -4.00 -19.43
CA ALA A 45 5.64 -3.47 -18.55
C ALA A 45 6.39 -4.55 -17.78
N VAL A 46 5.93 -5.81 -17.79
CA VAL A 46 6.52 -6.91 -17.04
C VAL A 46 7.18 -7.91 -17.97
N GLY A 47 8.45 -8.21 -17.70
CA GLY A 47 9.21 -9.23 -18.40
C GLY A 47 8.79 -10.66 -18.03
N GLU A 48 9.58 -11.63 -18.48
CA GLU A 48 9.36 -13.03 -18.15
C GLU A 48 9.64 -13.30 -16.65
N ILE A 49 8.67 -13.89 -15.95
CA ILE A 49 8.80 -14.30 -14.55
C ILE A 49 9.09 -15.79 -14.51
N SER A 50 10.12 -16.20 -13.75
CA SER A 50 10.48 -17.62 -13.63
C SER A 50 9.39 -18.44 -12.93
N PRO A 51 9.28 -19.75 -13.22
CA PRO A 51 8.33 -20.64 -12.52
C PRO A 51 8.49 -20.65 -11.00
N GLU A 52 9.69 -20.47 -10.48
CA GLU A 52 9.99 -20.39 -9.05
C GLU A 52 9.42 -19.10 -8.46
N ARG A 53 9.58 -17.98 -9.17
CA ARG A 53 9.07 -16.69 -8.72
C ARG A 53 7.55 -16.60 -8.75
N LEU A 54 6.90 -17.25 -9.71
CA LEU A 54 5.44 -17.39 -9.74
C LEU A 54 4.85 -18.11 -8.51
N LYS A 55 5.70 -18.72 -7.68
CA LYS A 55 5.31 -19.30 -6.39
C LYS A 55 5.46 -18.34 -5.22
N LEU A 56 5.83 -17.08 -5.44
CA LEU A 56 5.98 -16.07 -4.39
C LEU A 56 4.71 -15.21 -4.27
N PRO A 57 4.32 -14.80 -3.05
CA PRO A 57 3.17 -13.91 -2.85
C PRO A 57 3.23 -12.64 -3.70
N LEU A 58 4.42 -12.05 -3.79
CA LEU A 58 4.67 -10.81 -4.54
C LEU A 58 4.26 -10.88 -6.02
N THR A 59 4.24 -12.08 -6.62
CA THR A 59 3.90 -12.28 -8.04
C THR A 59 2.45 -12.69 -8.30
N THR A 60 1.61 -12.70 -7.26
CA THR A 60 0.17 -13.06 -7.37
C THR A 60 -0.52 -12.19 -8.42
N PHE A 61 -0.17 -10.91 -8.45
CA PHE A 61 -0.58 -9.97 -9.48
C PHE A 61 0.65 -9.33 -10.10
N THR A 62 0.59 -9.13 -11.41
CA THR A 62 1.71 -8.59 -12.20
C THR A 62 1.28 -7.41 -13.06
N ASN A 63 -0.02 -7.20 -13.20
CA ASN A 63 -0.61 -6.15 -14.01
C ASN A 63 -2.03 -5.88 -13.53
N LEU A 64 -2.44 -4.63 -13.68
CA LEU A 64 -3.80 -4.15 -13.49
C LEU A 64 -3.84 -2.78 -14.17
N ARG A 65 -4.70 -2.62 -15.18
CA ARG A 65 -4.92 -1.33 -15.83
C ARG A 65 -5.96 -0.52 -15.05
N LEU A 66 -5.92 0.79 -15.23
CA LEU A 66 -6.86 1.73 -14.63
C LEU A 66 -8.33 1.40 -14.95
N GLU A 67 -8.62 0.93 -16.15
CA GLU A 67 -9.98 0.53 -16.54
C GLU A 67 -10.46 -0.68 -15.74
N GLU A 68 -9.57 -1.65 -15.49
CA GLU A 68 -9.83 -2.83 -14.66
C GLU A 68 -10.01 -2.43 -13.19
N LEU A 69 -9.15 -1.54 -12.67
CA LEU A 69 -9.32 -0.94 -11.33
C LEU A 69 -10.67 -0.25 -11.19
N THR A 70 -11.04 0.58 -12.18
CA THR A 70 -12.31 1.32 -12.16
C THR A 70 -13.49 0.36 -12.08
N ALA A 71 -13.48 -0.71 -12.88
CA ALA A 71 -14.50 -1.74 -12.83
C ALA A 71 -14.50 -2.51 -11.50
N TRP A 72 -13.35 -2.72 -10.86
CA TRP A 72 -13.28 -3.27 -9.50
C TRP A 72 -13.88 -2.33 -8.46
N TYR A 73 -13.57 -1.03 -8.49
CA TYR A 73 -14.14 -0.06 -7.55
C TYR A 73 -15.67 0.03 -7.65
N GLU A 74 -16.23 -0.02 -8.86
CA GLU A 74 -17.69 -0.05 -9.07
C GLU A 74 -18.38 -1.25 -8.39
N LYS A 75 -17.64 -2.35 -8.18
CA LYS A 75 -18.12 -3.53 -7.47
C LYS A 75 -17.80 -3.47 -5.97
N LEU A 76 -16.53 -3.23 -5.63
CA LEU A 76 -16.04 -3.26 -4.25
C LEU A 76 -16.68 -2.18 -3.38
N TYR A 77 -16.77 -0.96 -3.88
CA TYR A 77 -17.26 0.19 -3.13
C TYR A 77 -18.57 0.68 -3.71
N ARG A 78 -19.46 -0.26 -4.07
CA ARG A 78 -20.77 0.02 -4.67
C ARG A 78 -21.48 1.13 -3.89
N THR A 79 -22.04 2.10 -4.60
CA THR A 79 -22.70 3.31 -4.05
C THR A 79 -21.78 4.36 -3.40
N LYS A 80 -20.47 4.13 -3.30
CA LYS A 80 -19.48 5.10 -2.83
C LYS A 80 -18.72 5.73 -3.99
N ARG A 81 -18.02 6.82 -3.72
CA ARG A 81 -17.19 7.55 -4.69
C ARG A 81 -15.74 7.53 -4.28
N VAL A 82 -14.90 6.86 -5.07
CA VAL A 82 -13.44 7.02 -4.99
C VAL A 82 -13.08 8.31 -5.72
N GLU A 83 -12.86 9.40 -4.96
CA GLU A 83 -12.63 10.75 -5.50
C GLU A 83 -11.15 11.07 -5.73
N GLY A 84 -10.24 10.16 -5.35
CA GLY A 84 -8.81 10.28 -5.59
C GLY A 84 -8.06 9.02 -5.20
N LEU A 85 -6.86 8.86 -5.76
CA LEU A 85 -5.99 7.74 -5.41
C LEU A 85 -4.51 8.07 -5.61
N ILE A 86 -3.65 7.40 -4.85
CA ILE A 86 -2.21 7.33 -5.11
C ILE A 86 -1.92 6.03 -5.86
N ALA A 87 -1.31 6.14 -7.04
CA ALA A 87 -0.96 4.99 -7.87
C ALA A 87 0.54 4.93 -8.14
N PHE A 88 1.09 3.72 -8.16
CA PHE A 88 2.46 3.46 -8.59
C PHE A 88 2.56 2.12 -9.32
N PRO A 89 3.65 1.90 -10.08
CA PRO A 89 3.89 0.63 -10.73
C PRO A 89 3.92 -0.57 -9.79
N PHE A 90 3.73 -1.77 -10.34
CA PHE A 90 4.10 -3.01 -9.68
C PHE A 90 5.62 -3.03 -9.46
N PRO A 91 6.11 -3.29 -8.24
CA PRO A 91 7.52 -3.15 -7.91
C PRO A 91 8.29 -4.47 -8.05
N LEU A 92 8.09 -5.18 -9.17
CA LEU A 92 8.72 -6.48 -9.43
C LEU A 92 10.08 -6.29 -10.10
N GLN A 93 11.04 -7.17 -9.79
CA GLN A 93 12.35 -7.18 -10.46
C GLN A 93 12.26 -7.38 -11.98
N GLU A 94 11.18 -7.99 -12.47
CA GLU A 94 10.91 -8.18 -13.90
C GLU A 94 10.35 -6.94 -14.61
N VAL A 95 10.03 -5.88 -13.88
CA VAL A 95 9.37 -4.69 -14.44
C VAL A 95 10.37 -3.83 -15.21
N ASN A 96 9.99 -3.45 -16.43
CA ASN A 96 10.64 -2.37 -17.16
C ASN A 96 10.18 -1.02 -16.57
N LEU A 97 11.03 -0.42 -15.74
CA LEU A 97 10.73 0.82 -15.01
C LEU A 97 10.25 1.95 -15.93
N GLU A 98 10.88 2.13 -17.09
CA GLU A 98 10.52 3.18 -18.04
C GLU A 98 9.10 3.01 -18.58
N THR A 99 8.74 1.79 -18.99
CA THR A 99 7.41 1.47 -19.51
C THR A 99 6.35 1.58 -18.41
N ALA A 100 6.66 1.13 -17.20
CA ALA A 100 5.74 1.19 -16.08
C ALA A 100 5.50 2.63 -15.60
N ASN A 101 6.55 3.44 -15.45
CA ASN A 101 6.44 4.85 -15.09
C ASN A 101 5.73 5.67 -16.18
N ARG A 102 5.98 5.39 -17.48
CA ARG A 102 5.21 6.00 -18.57
C ARG A 102 3.72 5.70 -18.52
N TYR A 103 3.35 4.50 -18.08
CA TYR A 103 1.94 4.19 -17.91
C TYR A 103 1.30 5.08 -16.84
N ILE A 104 1.97 5.28 -15.70
CA ILE A 104 1.50 6.19 -14.64
C ILE A 104 1.37 7.63 -15.16
N ILE A 105 2.35 8.12 -15.92
CA ILE A 105 2.26 9.45 -16.57
C ILE A 105 1.01 9.54 -17.45
N SER A 106 0.76 8.53 -18.28
CA SER A 106 -0.36 8.53 -19.22
C SER A 106 -1.74 8.53 -18.54
N ILE A 107 -1.87 7.93 -17.36
CA ILE A 107 -3.13 7.95 -16.60
C ILE A 107 -3.30 9.26 -15.85
N MET A 108 -2.24 9.85 -15.31
CA MET A 108 -2.29 11.17 -14.65
C MET A 108 -2.67 12.28 -15.63
N GLN A 109 -2.22 12.22 -16.88
CA GLN A 109 -2.63 13.16 -17.93
C GLN A 109 -4.14 13.13 -18.20
N LYS A 110 -4.76 11.97 -18.06
CA LYS A 110 -6.19 11.77 -18.30
C LYS A 110 -7.04 12.06 -17.06
N LYS A 111 -6.47 11.88 -15.87
CA LYS A 111 -7.17 11.87 -14.59
C LYS A 111 -6.36 12.60 -13.50
N PRO A 112 -6.57 13.91 -13.32
CA PRO A 112 -5.87 14.73 -12.31
C PRO A 112 -6.08 14.30 -10.85
N GLU A 113 -7.12 13.50 -10.59
CA GLU A 113 -7.40 12.88 -9.29
C GLU A 113 -6.42 11.74 -8.94
N ILE A 114 -5.65 11.24 -9.92
CA ILE A 114 -4.61 10.24 -9.71
C ILE A 114 -3.29 10.93 -9.36
N LYS A 115 -2.79 10.65 -8.16
CA LYS A 115 -1.51 11.14 -7.66
C LYS A 115 -0.45 10.06 -7.86
N GLY A 116 0.19 10.07 -9.02
CA GLY A 116 1.16 9.05 -9.36
C GLY A 116 2.47 9.20 -8.58
N PHE A 117 3.02 8.07 -8.12
CA PHE A 117 4.36 7.96 -7.58
C PHE A 117 5.25 7.22 -8.58
N ILE A 118 6.48 7.70 -8.75
CA ILE A 118 7.46 7.09 -9.64
C ILE A 118 8.09 5.86 -8.97
N LEU A 119 8.15 4.72 -9.66
CA LEU A 119 8.94 3.56 -9.20
C LEU A 119 10.42 3.85 -9.44
N SER A 120 11.22 3.92 -8.37
CA SER A 120 12.63 4.29 -8.47
C SER A 120 13.52 3.09 -8.83
N ASN A 121 14.60 3.38 -9.56
CA ASN A 121 15.66 2.40 -9.78
C ASN A 121 16.65 2.43 -8.59
N PRO A 122 16.73 1.37 -7.77
CA PRO A 122 17.61 1.37 -6.59
C PRO A 122 19.11 1.34 -6.97
N LYS A 123 19.45 0.95 -8.20
CA LYS A 123 20.84 0.86 -8.68
C LYS A 123 21.29 2.08 -9.47
N ASN A 124 20.37 2.99 -9.83
CA ASN A 124 20.69 4.16 -10.65
C ASN A 124 19.66 5.28 -10.50
N THR A 125 19.76 6.07 -9.42
CA THR A 125 18.91 7.23 -9.14
C THR A 125 18.82 8.21 -10.31
N ARG A 126 19.88 8.41 -11.10
CA ARG A 126 19.88 9.33 -12.25
C ARG A 126 18.81 8.96 -13.28
N THR A 127 18.50 7.67 -13.45
CA THR A 127 17.43 7.23 -14.35
C THR A 127 16.05 7.63 -13.84
N THR A 128 15.79 7.48 -12.54
CA THR A 128 14.58 7.97 -11.87
C THR A 128 14.43 9.48 -12.04
N VAL A 129 15.48 10.26 -11.74
CA VAL A 129 15.47 11.73 -11.87
C VAL A 129 15.19 12.15 -13.31
N LYS A 130 15.85 11.51 -14.29
CA LYS A 130 15.62 11.79 -15.71
C LYS A 130 14.15 11.60 -16.10
N GLN A 131 13.54 10.47 -15.73
CA GLN A 131 12.14 10.18 -16.04
C GLN A 131 11.18 11.18 -15.36
N PHE A 132 11.47 11.57 -14.12
CA PHE A 132 10.70 12.61 -13.42
C PHE A 132 10.76 13.96 -14.17
N GLN A 133 11.94 14.39 -14.57
CA GLN A 133 12.12 15.65 -15.29
C GLN A 133 11.53 15.63 -16.71
N GLU A 134 11.55 14.48 -17.38
CA GLU A 134 10.84 14.29 -18.65
C GLU A 134 9.33 14.42 -18.47
N ALA A 135 8.75 13.76 -17.45
CA ALA A 135 7.33 13.89 -17.12
C ALA A 135 6.94 15.35 -16.83
N LEU A 136 7.77 16.08 -16.08
CA LEU A 136 7.53 17.50 -15.78
C LEU A 136 7.49 18.36 -17.05
N LYS A 137 8.39 18.12 -18.00
CA LYS A 137 8.38 18.82 -19.31
C LYS A 137 7.11 18.55 -20.09
N ASP A 138 6.53 17.36 -19.92
CA ASP A 138 5.25 16.98 -20.51
C ASP A 138 4.03 17.45 -19.70
N GLY A 139 4.24 18.31 -18.69
CA GLY A 139 3.19 18.89 -17.85
C GLY A 139 2.66 17.96 -16.77
N VAL A 140 3.37 16.87 -16.45
CA VAL A 140 2.95 15.87 -15.46
C VAL A 140 3.94 15.83 -14.31
N ARG A 141 3.46 16.13 -13.10
CA ARG A 141 4.27 16.07 -11.89
C ARG A 141 3.93 14.82 -11.07
N PHE A 142 4.91 13.95 -10.85
CA PHE A 142 4.79 12.90 -9.83
C PHE A 142 4.72 13.51 -8.43
N TYR A 143 3.95 12.90 -7.54
CA TYR A 143 3.75 13.38 -6.15
C TYR A 143 4.66 12.68 -5.15
N GLY A 144 5.25 11.55 -5.54
CA GLY A 144 6.05 10.73 -4.65
C GLY A 144 6.89 9.70 -5.38
N VAL A 145 7.58 8.89 -4.59
CA VAL A 145 8.46 7.82 -5.03
C VAL A 145 8.09 6.53 -4.31
N LYS A 146 8.06 5.42 -5.05
CA LYS A 146 7.98 4.06 -4.53
C LYS A 146 9.33 3.38 -4.78
N PRO A 147 10.22 3.27 -3.79
CA PRO A 147 11.35 2.35 -3.85
C PRO A 147 10.90 0.96 -3.40
N TYR A 148 11.63 -0.08 -3.81
CA TYR A 148 11.28 -1.45 -3.41
C TYR A 148 12.46 -2.42 -3.48
N PHE A 149 12.54 -3.33 -2.50
CA PHE A 149 13.64 -4.26 -2.34
C PHE A 149 13.75 -5.28 -3.48
N ASP A 150 12.62 -5.74 -4.06
CA ASP A 150 12.64 -6.82 -5.05
C ASP A 150 13.41 -6.39 -6.31
N LEU A 151 13.45 -5.09 -6.64
CA LEU A 151 14.28 -4.52 -7.72
C LEU A 151 15.80 -4.73 -7.53
N LEU A 152 16.24 -5.09 -6.32
CA LEU A 152 17.62 -5.52 -6.07
C LEU A 152 17.88 -6.98 -6.45
N GLY A 153 16.83 -7.80 -6.56
CA GLY A 153 16.90 -9.25 -6.75
C GLY A 153 17.09 -10.02 -5.44
N LYS A 154 16.64 -9.45 -4.33
CA LYS A 154 16.80 -9.99 -2.97
C LYS A 154 15.44 -10.20 -2.30
N SER A 155 15.38 -11.03 -1.27
CA SER A 155 14.20 -11.09 -0.41
C SER A 155 14.11 -9.87 0.53
N ASN A 156 12.91 -9.59 1.03
CA ASN A 156 12.68 -8.51 2.01
C ASN A 156 13.49 -8.70 3.30
N TYR A 157 13.80 -9.94 3.67
CA TYR A 157 14.50 -10.31 4.90
C TYR A 157 16.04 -10.26 4.76
N GLU A 158 16.56 -10.21 3.54
CA GLU A 158 18.01 -10.16 3.24
C GLU A 158 18.47 -8.77 2.80
N THR A 159 17.55 -7.80 2.80
CA THR A 159 17.80 -6.43 2.34
C THR A 159 17.70 -5.47 3.51
N ILE A 160 18.51 -4.41 3.51
CA ILE A 160 18.31 -3.26 4.39
C ILE A 160 17.84 -2.04 3.58
N MET A 161 17.03 -1.17 4.20
CA MET A 161 16.44 -0.01 3.50
C MET A 161 17.41 0.89 2.74
N PRO A 162 18.62 1.21 3.25
CA PRO A 162 19.61 2.00 2.50
C PRO A 162 20.00 1.41 1.14
N GLU A 163 19.86 0.09 0.91
CA GLU A 163 20.23 -0.54 -0.35
C GLU A 163 19.26 -0.21 -1.49
N PHE A 164 17.97 -0.01 -1.19
CA PHE A 164 16.96 0.35 -2.18
C PHE A 164 16.46 1.79 -2.04
N ILE A 165 16.95 2.52 -1.03
CA ILE A 165 16.69 3.93 -0.78
C ILE A 165 18.04 4.63 -0.63
N PRO A 166 18.81 4.75 -1.72
CA PRO A 166 20.13 5.38 -1.66
C PRO A 166 20.01 6.87 -1.32
N ARG A 167 21.06 7.43 -0.71
CA ARG A 167 21.06 8.83 -0.26
C ARG A 167 20.80 9.83 -1.38
N ASP A 168 21.30 9.59 -2.58
CA ASP A 168 21.07 10.47 -3.73
C ASP A 168 19.60 10.51 -4.16
N LEU A 169 18.83 9.43 -3.92
CA LEU A 169 17.38 9.41 -4.11
C LEU A 169 16.70 10.29 -3.07
N LEU A 170 17.14 10.23 -1.81
CA LEU A 170 16.61 11.08 -0.74
C LEU A 170 16.92 12.56 -0.98
N GLU A 171 18.14 12.92 -1.39
CA GLU A 171 18.52 14.29 -1.75
C GLU A 171 17.64 14.85 -2.88
N PHE A 172 17.34 14.02 -3.89
CA PHE A 172 16.40 14.37 -4.95
C PHE A 172 14.98 14.56 -4.43
N MET A 173 14.48 13.62 -3.61
CA MET A 173 13.12 13.68 -3.06
C MET A 173 12.91 14.89 -2.15
N ASP A 174 13.90 15.25 -1.34
CA ASP A 174 13.86 16.42 -0.48
C ASP A 174 13.80 17.72 -1.29
N THR A 175 14.68 17.83 -2.31
CA THR A 175 14.69 18.98 -3.23
C THR A 175 13.33 19.21 -3.88
N GLU A 176 12.67 18.12 -4.27
CA GLU A 176 11.39 18.15 -4.96
C GLU A 176 10.18 18.08 -4.00
N GLY A 177 10.37 17.96 -2.69
CA GLY A 177 9.28 17.81 -1.71
C GLY A 177 8.36 16.62 -2.01
N LEU A 178 8.93 15.45 -2.24
CA LEU A 178 8.22 14.24 -2.64
C LEU A 178 7.81 13.37 -1.45
N ILE A 179 6.72 12.61 -1.62
CA ILE A 179 6.28 11.61 -0.66
C ILE A 179 7.03 10.29 -0.89
N LEU A 180 7.52 9.67 0.17
CA LEU A 180 8.08 8.32 0.17
C LEU A 180 7.02 7.29 0.55
N MET A 181 6.57 6.45 -0.39
CA MET A 181 5.76 5.27 -0.06
C MET A 181 6.68 4.12 0.37
N LEU A 182 6.82 3.90 1.67
CA LEU A 182 7.80 2.99 2.25
C LEU A 182 7.19 1.62 2.58
N HIS A 183 7.63 0.60 1.86
CA HIS A 183 7.53 -0.79 2.33
C HIS A 183 8.82 -1.17 3.05
N THR A 184 8.73 -1.47 4.34
CA THR A 184 9.89 -1.70 5.22
C THR A 184 10.50 -3.10 5.01
N SER A 185 11.82 -3.20 5.19
CA SER A 185 12.56 -4.48 5.15
C SER A 185 12.39 -5.31 6.42
N GLY A 186 12.86 -6.55 6.40
CA GLY A 186 12.94 -7.40 7.58
C GLY A 186 11.58 -7.65 8.23
N ILE A 187 11.49 -7.46 9.54
CA ILE A 187 10.23 -7.51 10.31
C ILE A 187 9.51 -6.16 10.41
N GLY A 188 9.95 -5.18 9.62
CA GLY A 188 9.38 -3.84 9.53
C GLY A 188 9.79 -2.92 10.66
N MET A 189 8.90 -2.05 11.13
CA MET A 189 9.23 -1.07 12.17
C MET A 189 9.44 -1.67 13.56
N GLY A 190 9.29 -2.99 13.73
CA GLY A 190 9.78 -3.71 14.91
C GLY A 190 11.30 -3.77 15.01
N GLU A 191 12.03 -3.50 13.92
CA GLU A 191 13.50 -3.41 13.94
C GLU A 191 13.98 -2.00 14.27
N ARG A 192 14.87 -1.91 15.27
CA ARG A 192 15.51 -0.65 15.65
C ARG A 192 16.30 -0.02 14.50
N ALA A 193 17.00 -0.80 13.69
CA ALA A 193 17.73 -0.28 12.53
C ALA A 193 16.80 0.39 11.50
N ASN A 194 15.59 -0.16 11.31
CA ASN A 194 14.58 0.44 10.44
C ASN A 194 14.04 1.76 11.03
N GLN A 195 13.80 1.79 12.35
CA GLN A 195 13.40 3.00 13.06
C GLN A 195 14.46 4.11 12.93
N GLU A 196 15.73 3.79 13.18
CA GLU A 196 16.85 4.73 13.10
C GLU A 196 17.01 5.30 11.69
N PHE A 197 16.83 4.48 10.65
CA PHE A 197 16.86 4.93 9.25
C PHE A 197 15.70 5.88 8.91
N VAL A 198 14.47 5.57 9.34
CA VAL A 198 13.33 6.48 9.11
C VAL A 198 13.50 7.79 9.86
N ILE A 199 14.02 7.74 11.09
CA ILE A 199 14.34 8.94 11.88
C ILE A 199 15.41 9.77 11.16
N SER A 200 16.48 9.16 10.66
CA SER A 200 17.51 9.90 9.94
C SER A 200 16.97 10.57 8.68
N ILE A 201 16.01 9.93 7.98
CA ILE A 201 15.37 10.59 6.83
C ILE A 201 14.60 11.84 7.30
N ALA A 202 13.80 11.71 8.35
CA ALA A 202 12.99 12.82 8.85
C ALA A 202 13.83 13.99 9.41
N ASP A 203 15.02 13.69 9.96
CA ASP A 203 15.97 14.70 10.44
C ASP A 203 16.75 15.37 9.30
N ASP A 204 17.27 14.59 8.34
CA ASP A 204 18.19 15.08 7.31
C ASP A 204 17.46 15.62 6.06
N PHE A 205 16.23 15.18 5.82
CA PHE A 205 15.44 15.48 4.62
C PHE A 205 14.02 15.95 4.99
N PRO A 206 13.88 17.14 5.60
CA PRO A 206 12.65 17.61 6.22
C PRO A 206 11.49 17.86 5.23
N GLN A 207 11.76 17.96 3.93
CA GLN A 207 10.72 18.14 2.91
C GLN A 207 10.06 16.82 2.51
N ILE A 208 10.64 15.68 2.88
CA ILE A 208 10.08 14.36 2.58
C ILE A 208 9.01 14.01 3.60
N LYS A 209 7.80 13.74 3.12
CA LYS A 209 6.77 13.02 3.89
C LYS A 209 6.93 11.52 3.67
N ILE A 210 6.82 10.71 4.70
CA ILE A 210 6.96 9.25 4.61
C ILE A 210 5.62 8.60 4.93
N VAL A 211 5.12 7.78 4.01
CA VAL A 211 3.96 6.92 4.23
C VAL A 211 4.47 5.51 4.51
N LEU A 212 4.31 5.05 5.74
CA LEU A 212 4.62 3.69 6.16
C LEU A 212 3.47 2.76 5.74
N ALA A 213 3.69 2.01 4.65
CA ALA A 213 2.72 1.05 4.14
C ALA A 213 2.41 -0.03 5.18
N HIS A 214 1.16 -0.48 5.24
CA HIS A 214 0.70 -1.55 6.14
C HIS A 214 1.09 -1.30 7.60
N PHE A 215 0.86 -0.07 8.09
CA PHE A 215 1.26 0.40 9.42
C PHE A 215 2.76 0.27 9.73
N GLY A 216 3.62 0.29 8.70
CA GLY A 216 5.06 0.13 8.84
C GLY A 216 5.51 -1.33 8.97
N ARG A 217 4.60 -2.27 8.75
CA ARG A 217 4.80 -3.72 8.71
C ARG A 217 5.33 -4.31 10.03
N TYR A 218 4.72 -5.41 10.42
CA TYR A 218 5.00 -6.14 11.64
C TYR A 218 4.72 -7.62 11.38
N LEU A 219 5.26 -8.51 12.23
CA LEU A 219 5.05 -9.96 12.12
C LEU A 219 4.38 -10.56 13.36
N LYS A 220 4.17 -9.75 14.39
CA LYS A 220 3.43 -10.07 15.61
C LYS A 220 3.05 -8.77 16.30
N LEU A 221 2.06 -8.86 17.19
CA LEU A 221 1.53 -7.70 17.92
C LEU A 221 2.62 -6.88 18.64
N GLN A 222 3.59 -7.56 19.26
CA GLN A 222 4.68 -6.91 19.98
C GLN A 222 5.52 -6.00 19.08
N HIS A 223 5.81 -6.39 17.83
CA HIS A 223 6.60 -5.56 16.91
C HIS A 223 5.92 -4.21 16.66
N PHE A 224 4.59 -4.21 16.53
CA PHE A 224 3.83 -2.98 16.35
C PHE A 224 3.74 -2.17 17.65
N SER A 225 3.59 -2.83 18.79
CA SER A 225 3.65 -2.17 20.10
C SER A 225 5.00 -1.46 20.31
N ASP A 226 6.11 -2.12 20.03
CA ASP A 226 7.47 -1.55 20.17
C ASP A 226 7.67 -0.37 19.20
N PHE A 227 7.14 -0.49 17.98
CA PHE A 227 7.13 0.62 17.01
C PHE A 227 6.35 1.84 17.54
N LEU A 228 5.17 1.63 18.13
CA LEU A 228 4.36 2.73 18.66
C LEU A 228 5.01 3.46 19.84
N GLU A 229 5.90 2.80 20.58
CA GLU A 229 6.71 3.39 21.66
C GLU A 229 8.01 4.02 21.17
N SER A 230 8.37 3.85 19.88
CA SER A 230 9.54 4.47 19.29
C SER A 230 9.33 5.96 19.02
N ARG A 231 10.44 6.69 18.83
CA ARG A 231 10.45 8.11 18.45
C ARG A 231 9.98 8.38 17.02
N VAL A 232 9.82 7.36 16.18
CA VAL A 232 9.47 7.53 14.76
C VAL A 232 8.18 8.34 14.60
N LEU A 233 7.18 8.07 15.44
CA LEU A 233 5.88 8.72 15.36
C LEU A 233 5.84 10.11 15.98
N ASP A 234 6.93 10.61 16.55
CA ASP A 234 7.03 11.99 17.03
C ASP A 234 7.24 12.97 15.88
N TYR A 235 7.67 12.47 14.71
CA TYR A 235 7.85 13.25 13.50
C TYR A 235 6.51 13.43 12.77
N PRO A 236 6.06 14.68 12.53
CA PRO A 236 4.78 14.95 11.87
C PRO A 236 4.79 14.59 10.37
N SER A 237 5.97 14.42 9.77
CA SER A 237 6.14 13.98 8.38
C SER A 237 5.85 12.49 8.16
N ILE A 238 5.65 11.71 9.22
CA ILE A 238 5.41 10.27 9.15
C ILE A 238 3.91 9.94 9.21
N PHE A 239 3.42 9.28 8.18
CA PHE A 239 2.05 8.80 8.00
C PHE A 239 2.00 7.28 8.05
N LEU A 240 0.85 6.74 8.46
CA LEU A 240 0.56 5.32 8.58
C LEU A 240 -0.54 4.94 7.58
N GLU A 241 -0.29 3.97 6.72
CA GLU A 241 -1.26 3.51 5.72
C GLU A 241 -1.77 2.11 6.08
N MET A 242 -3.08 1.90 5.94
CA MET A 242 -3.81 0.83 6.65
C MET A 242 -3.96 -0.50 5.88
N SER A 243 -3.65 -0.53 4.59
CA SER A 243 -3.85 -1.71 3.74
C SER A 243 -3.19 -2.97 4.31
N SER A 244 -3.78 -4.13 4.02
CA SER A 244 -3.34 -5.45 4.50
C SER A 244 -3.37 -5.68 6.02
N VAL A 245 -3.73 -4.67 6.83
CA VAL A 245 -3.90 -4.80 8.28
C VAL A 245 -5.34 -5.14 8.63
N THR A 246 -5.57 -6.38 9.07
CA THR A 246 -6.89 -6.93 9.42
C THR A 246 -7.04 -7.27 10.91
N GLN A 247 -6.03 -7.04 11.75
CA GLN A 247 -6.15 -7.21 13.21
C GLN A 247 -6.71 -5.96 13.90
N SER A 248 -7.85 -6.08 14.57
CA SER A 248 -8.46 -5.00 15.35
C SER A 248 -7.56 -4.51 16.50
N GLU A 249 -6.69 -5.35 17.06
CA GLU A 249 -5.75 -4.98 18.12
C GLU A 249 -4.74 -3.92 17.65
N ILE A 250 -4.31 -3.98 16.39
CA ILE A 250 -3.40 -3.00 15.78
C ILE A 250 -4.08 -1.64 15.73
N TYR A 251 -5.32 -1.61 15.27
CA TYR A 251 -6.15 -0.40 15.24
C TYR A 251 -6.43 0.13 16.64
N LYS A 252 -6.74 -0.71 17.62
CA LYS A 252 -6.95 -0.27 19.02
C LYS A 252 -5.72 0.47 19.56
N MET A 253 -4.52 -0.04 19.30
CA MET A 253 -3.28 0.60 19.75
C MET A 253 -3.00 1.93 19.02
N ALA A 254 -3.26 1.99 17.71
CA ALA A 254 -3.02 3.20 16.91
C ALA A 254 -4.08 4.28 17.15
N LEU A 255 -5.36 3.93 17.03
CA LEU A 255 -6.49 4.84 17.21
C LEU A 255 -6.70 5.23 18.68
N GLY A 256 -6.17 4.47 19.63
CA GLY A 256 -6.07 4.92 21.03
C GLY A 256 -5.16 6.14 21.23
N ARG A 257 -4.31 6.49 20.24
CA ARG A 257 -3.41 7.64 20.27
C ARG A 257 -3.94 8.76 19.37
N ARG A 258 -4.78 9.65 19.91
CA ARG A 258 -5.41 10.77 19.18
C ARG A 258 -4.43 11.61 18.33
N ARG A 259 -3.18 11.77 18.78
CA ARG A 259 -2.11 12.47 18.04
C ARG A 259 -1.76 11.84 16.68
N LEU A 260 -2.13 10.58 16.46
CA LEU A 260 -1.88 9.86 15.20
C LEU A 260 -3.03 10.02 14.20
N TRP A 261 -4.24 10.37 14.65
CA TRP A 261 -5.44 10.40 13.80
C TRP A 261 -5.26 11.19 12.51
N PRO A 262 -4.63 12.39 12.48
CA PRO A 262 -4.46 13.15 11.24
C PRO A 262 -3.51 12.51 10.22
N ARG A 263 -2.81 11.45 10.61
CA ARG A 263 -1.71 10.82 9.85
C ARG A 263 -1.99 9.38 9.48
N ILE A 264 -3.20 8.87 9.74
CA ILE A 264 -3.60 7.51 9.36
C ILE A 264 -4.43 7.58 8.06
N LEU A 265 -4.08 6.75 7.10
CA LEU A 265 -4.55 6.81 5.72
C LEU A 265 -5.17 5.49 5.29
N PHE A 266 -6.39 5.51 4.78
CA PHE A 266 -6.94 4.38 4.06
C PHE A 266 -6.16 4.13 2.76
N GLY A 267 -5.85 2.87 2.50
CA GLY A 267 -5.38 2.37 1.21
C GLY A 267 -5.89 0.95 1.01
N SER A 268 -6.15 0.58 -0.23
CA SER A 268 -6.67 -0.75 -0.56
C SER A 268 -5.57 -1.76 -0.86
N ASP A 269 -4.40 -1.28 -1.32
CA ASP A 269 -3.32 -2.08 -1.88
C ASP A 269 -3.81 -2.97 -3.04
N ILE A 270 -4.78 -2.50 -3.83
CA ILE A 270 -5.27 -3.24 -4.98
C ILE A 270 -4.15 -3.35 -6.04
N PRO A 271 -3.92 -4.55 -6.61
CA PRO A 271 -4.75 -5.76 -6.50
C PRO A 271 -4.49 -6.72 -5.34
N PHE A 272 -3.47 -6.53 -4.49
CA PHE A 272 -3.30 -7.38 -3.29
C PHE A 272 -4.52 -7.37 -2.37
N GLY A 273 -5.17 -6.21 -2.22
CA GLY A 273 -6.44 -6.08 -1.48
C GLY A 273 -7.59 -6.96 -2.01
N LEU A 274 -7.47 -7.50 -3.22
CA LEU A 274 -8.43 -8.43 -3.84
C LEU A 274 -8.22 -9.90 -3.43
N ILE A 275 -7.10 -10.24 -2.78
CA ILE A 275 -6.92 -11.59 -2.23
C ILE A 275 -7.98 -11.77 -1.16
N THR A 276 -8.73 -12.86 -1.21
CA THR A 276 -9.72 -13.16 -0.19
C THR A 276 -9.03 -13.82 1.00
N GLY A 277 -8.51 -13.00 1.90
CA GLY A 277 -7.63 -13.48 2.95
C GLY A 277 -7.30 -12.42 4.00
N VAL A 278 -6.72 -12.89 5.09
CA VAL A 278 -6.38 -12.07 6.25
C VAL A 278 -5.03 -12.50 6.82
N GLU A 279 -4.38 -11.59 7.54
CA GLU A 279 -3.24 -11.95 8.36
C GLU A 279 -3.71 -12.85 9.53
N PHE A 280 -2.91 -13.84 9.86
CA PHE A 280 -3.17 -14.83 10.89
C PHE A 280 -1.89 -15.12 11.66
N TYR A 281 -2.01 -15.12 12.99
CA TYR A 281 -0.89 -15.30 13.91
C TYR A 281 -1.07 -16.60 14.68
N GLN A 282 -0.25 -17.60 14.37
CA GLN A 282 -0.12 -18.82 15.16
C GLN A 282 1.35 -19.02 15.51
N GLY A 283 1.68 -18.88 16.79
CA GLY A 283 3.06 -18.93 17.26
C GLY A 283 3.88 -17.72 16.78
N GLU A 284 5.12 -17.97 16.33
CA GLU A 284 6.07 -16.90 15.97
C GLU A 284 6.09 -16.55 14.47
N THR A 285 5.34 -17.28 13.62
CA THR A 285 5.37 -17.08 12.16
C THR A 285 4.10 -16.36 11.68
N PRO A 286 4.24 -15.16 11.06
CA PRO A 286 3.11 -14.50 10.43
C PRO A 286 2.65 -15.32 9.23
N THR A 287 1.37 -15.63 9.18
CA THR A 287 0.79 -16.42 8.11
C THR A 287 -0.33 -15.62 7.46
N PHE A 288 -0.42 -15.63 6.14
CA PHE A 288 -1.58 -15.08 5.45
C PHE A 288 -2.51 -16.24 5.08
N ILE A 289 -3.69 -16.29 5.71
CA ILE A 289 -4.68 -17.32 5.41
C ILE A 289 -5.59 -16.86 4.27
N THR A 290 -6.01 -17.81 3.43
CA THR A 290 -6.71 -17.50 2.18
C THR A 290 -7.94 -18.37 1.97
N ARG A 291 -8.92 -17.84 1.25
CA ARG A 291 -10.07 -18.61 0.78
C ARG A 291 -9.67 -19.55 -0.35
N GLU A 292 -8.97 -19.04 -1.37
CA GLU A 292 -8.49 -19.87 -2.47
C GLU A 292 -7.13 -20.49 -2.16
N HIS A 293 -6.73 -21.45 -3.00
CA HIS A 293 -5.38 -22.00 -2.96
C HIS A 293 -4.46 -21.18 -3.87
N TYR A 294 -3.45 -20.57 -3.28
CA TYR A 294 -2.37 -19.90 -4.00
C TYR A 294 -1.11 -20.76 -3.99
N PRO A 295 -0.21 -20.65 -4.99
CA PRO A 295 1.04 -21.40 -5.02
C PRO A 295 1.95 -21.21 -3.79
N TRP A 296 1.81 -20.08 -3.09
CA TRP A 296 2.55 -19.72 -1.88
C TRP A 296 1.79 -20.04 -0.58
N SER A 297 0.49 -20.35 -0.64
CA SER A 297 -0.29 -20.68 0.55
C SER A 297 -0.16 -22.16 0.87
N SER A 298 0.09 -22.51 2.15
CA SER A 298 0.02 -23.91 2.57
C SER A 298 -1.43 -24.41 2.50
N THR A 299 -1.62 -25.72 2.35
CA THR A 299 -2.97 -26.33 2.37
C THR A 299 -3.67 -26.19 3.71
N GLU A 300 -2.92 -26.06 4.81
CA GLU A 300 -3.46 -25.82 6.16
C GLU A 300 -4.05 -24.41 6.30
N TYR A 301 -3.50 -23.45 5.55
CA TYR A 301 -3.81 -22.03 5.63
C TYR A 301 -4.60 -21.50 4.42
N SER A 302 -5.16 -22.39 3.60
CA SER A 302 -6.00 -22.06 2.44
C SER A 302 -7.33 -22.82 2.47
N GLY A 303 -8.28 -22.47 1.60
CA GLY A 303 -9.60 -23.12 1.56
C GLY A 303 -10.62 -22.56 2.56
N ARG A 304 -10.35 -21.37 3.13
CA ARG A 304 -11.16 -20.75 4.20
C ARG A 304 -12.41 -20.06 3.65
N LYS A 305 -13.55 -20.76 3.69
CA LYS A 305 -14.84 -20.27 3.14
C LYS A 305 -15.48 -19.13 3.94
N ASP A 306 -14.93 -18.80 5.10
CA ASP A 306 -15.31 -17.70 5.96
C ASP A 306 -14.59 -16.38 5.61
N LEU A 307 -13.77 -16.36 4.55
CA LEU A 307 -13.03 -15.18 4.11
C LEU A 307 -13.60 -14.58 2.81
N THR A 308 -13.44 -13.26 2.68
CA THR A 308 -13.69 -12.42 1.49
C THR A 308 -12.48 -11.50 1.29
N TYR A 309 -12.59 -10.51 0.39
CA TYR A 309 -11.52 -9.57 0.04
C TYR A 309 -10.82 -8.98 1.26
N ASN A 310 -9.49 -8.97 1.23
CA ASN A 310 -8.66 -8.43 2.30
C ASN A 310 -9.04 -6.99 2.62
N THR A 311 -9.28 -6.14 1.61
CA THR A 311 -9.69 -4.74 1.84
C THR A 311 -10.99 -4.62 2.64
N TYR A 312 -11.93 -5.57 2.54
CA TYR A 312 -13.13 -5.57 3.38
C TYR A 312 -12.82 -5.94 4.83
N HIS A 313 -11.91 -6.89 5.04
CA HIS A 313 -11.46 -7.25 6.40
C HIS A 313 -10.66 -6.12 7.06
N VAL A 314 -9.87 -5.36 6.29
CA VAL A 314 -9.24 -4.11 6.74
C VAL A 314 -10.31 -3.13 7.23
N ILE A 315 -11.31 -2.83 6.39
CA ILE A 315 -12.41 -1.91 6.74
C ILE A 315 -13.17 -2.39 7.98
N LYS A 316 -13.46 -3.69 8.08
CA LYS A 316 -14.13 -4.30 9.23
C LYS A 316 -13.35 -4.11 10.53
N ALA A 317 -12.04 -4.32 10.51
CA ALA A 317 -11.20 -4.12 11.69
C ALA A 317 -11.17 -2.65 12.16
N ILE A 318 -11.24 -1.69 11.23
CA ILE A 318 -11.39 -0.26 11.53
C ILE A 318 -12.76 0.00 12.16
N LYS A 319 -13.83 -0.50 11.53
CA LYS A 319 -15.22 -0.36 12.02
C LYS A 319 -15.35 -0.85 13.44
N ASP A 320 -14.94 -2.09 13.69
CA ASP A 320 -15.03 -2.71 15.00
C ASP A 320 -14.22 -1.94 16.04
N THR A 321 -13.08 -1.37 15.66
CA THR A 321 -12.30 -0.56 16.59
C THR A 321 -12.99 0.75 16.90
N LEU A 322 -13.47 1.49 15.90
CA LEU A 322 -14.12 2.78 16.07
C LEU A 322 -15.41 2.67 16.89
N GLU A 323 -16.22 1.64 16.66
CA GLU A 323 -17.45 1.38 17.44
C GLU A 323 -17.16 1.01 18.91
N ASN A 324 -15.95 0.56 19.22
CA ASN A 324 -15.50 0.27 20.57
C ASN A 324 -14.65 1.40 21.20
N LEU A 325 -14.38 2.48 20.45
CA LEU A 325 -13.87 3.70 21.06
C LEU A 325 -15.03 4.37 21.78
N ASN A 326 -14.83 4.78 23.03
CA ASN A 326 -15.83 5.50 23.82
C ASN A 326 -15.96 6.97 23.34
N LEU A 327 -16.34 7.15 22.08
CA LEU A 327 -16.52 8.41 21.37
C LEU A 327 -18.00 8.63 21.06
N GLY A 328 -18.41 9.90 20.89
CA GLY A 328 -19.75 10.21 20.39
C GLY A 328 -19.91 9.83 18.92
N GLU A 329 -21.15 9.66 18.46
CA GLU A 329 -21.43 9.30 17.05
C GLU A 329 -20.84 10.31 16.07
N GLU A 330 -20.92 11.61 16.36
CA GLU A 330 -20.34 12.67 15.52
C GLU A 330 -18.80 12.57 15.42
N ASP A 331 -18.12 12.29 16.54
CA ASP A 331 -16.67 12.09 16.58
C ASP A 331 -16.24 10.86 15.76
N VAL A 332 -17.05 9.78 15.80
CA VAL A 332 -16.81 8.56 15.01
C VAL A 332 -16.97 8.86 13.52
N GLU A 333 -18.02 9.58 13.13
CA GLU A 333 -18.24 9.98 11.74
C GLU A 333 -17.15 10.91 11.20
N GLU A 334 -16.69 11.86 12.02
CA GLU A 334 -15.59 12.75 11.66
C GLU A 334 -14.28 11.96 11.49
N LEU A 335 -13.90 11.15 12.48
CA LEU A 335 -12.68 10.35 12.41
C LEU A 335 -12.73 9.39 11.23
N LYS A 336 -13.87 8.75 10.98
CA LYS A 336 -14.06 7.88 9.81
C LYS A 336 -13.85 8.65 8.50
N THR A 337 -14.40 9.86 8.39
CA THR A 337 -14.18 10.72 7.21
C THR A 337 -12.72 11.11 7.06
N ASP A 338 -12.02 11.35 8.17
CA ASP A 338 -10.59 11.67 8.16
C ASP A 338 -9.76 10.52 7.63
N LEU A 339 -9.94 9.31 8.17
CA LEU A 339 -9.20 8.12 7.80
C LEU A 339 -9.38 7.76 6.32
N PHE A 340 -10.63 7.79 5.83
CA PHE A 340 -10.95 7.37 4.47
C PHE A 340 -10.74 8.44 3.41
N PHE A 341 -10.61 9.72 3.77
CA PHE A 341 -10.60 10.80 2.79
C PHE A 341 -9.72 11.99 3.17
N ARG A 342 -10.04 12.69 4.28
CA ARG A 342 -9.47 14.01 4.57
C ARG A 342 -7.96 13.95 4.84
N ASN A 343 -7.48 12.92 5.53
CA ASN A 343 -6.06 12.81 5.85
C ASN A 343 -5.18 12.69 4.61
N ALA A 344 -5.59 11.89 3.63
CA ALA A 344 -4.84 11.75 2.38
C ALA A 344 -4.86 13.06 1.58
N LYS A 345 -6.04 13.66 1.43
CA LYS A 345 -6.22 14.87 0.62
C LYS A 345 -5.56 16.11 1.24
N SER A 346 -5.90 16.42 2.49
CA SER A 346 -5.50 17.68 3.11
C SER A 346 -4.19 17.56 3.89
N ASN A 347 -3.96 16.47 4.64
CA ASN A 347 -2.77 16.39 5.51
C ASN A 347 -1.54 15.86 4.76
N LEU A 348 -1.71 14.80 3.96
CA LEU A 348 -0.63 14.23 3.17
C LEU A 348 -0.35 15.09 1.92
N LEU A 349 -1.36 15.33 1.07
CA LEU A 349 -1.16 16.02 -0.22
C LEU A 349 -1.23 17.54 -0.13
N GLY A 350 -1.87 18.11 0.89
CA GLY A 350 -1.99 19.57 1.04
C GLY A 350 -3.03 20.22 0.12
N GLU A 351 -4.05 19.47 -0.31
CA GLU A 351 -5.12 19.91 -1.22
C GLU A 351 -6.42 20.35 -0.54
#